data_AF-A0A8J7TA34-F1
#
_entry.id   AF-A0A8J7TA34-F1
#
_cell.length_a   1.000
_cell.length_b   1.000
_cell.length_c   1.000
_cell.angle_alpha   90.00
_cell.angle_beta   90.00
_cell.angle_gamma   90.00
#
_symmetry.space_group_name_H-M   'P 1'
#
loop_
_entity.id
_entity.type
_entity.pdbx_description
1 polymer ?
#
loop_
_entity_poly.entity_id
_entity_poly.type
_entity_poly.pdbx_seq_one_letter_code
_entity_poly.pdbx_strand_id
1 'polypeptide(L)' 'GGAHFGPGSGSVLLGAVSCSGSESALRDCGKTVVKQYSIPHVYDAGVRFSGKRNILSPVSSTEEN' A
#
# COMPACT_ATOMS: atom_id res chain seq x y z
N GLY A 1 12.99 -14.07 0.46
CA GLY A 1 11.80 -13.46 1.07
C GLY A 1 12.15 -12.09 1.57
N GLY A 2 11.26 -11.11 1.45
CA GLY A 2 11.59 -9.70 1.61
C GLY A 2 10.64 -8.87 2.47
N ALA A 3 9.53 -9.44 2.97
CA ALA A 3 8.45 -8.77 3.70
C ALA A 3 8.91 -7.75 4.78
N HIS A 4 9.27 -6.55 4.33
CA HIS A 4 10.08 -5.60 5.10
C HIS A 4 9.32 -5.04 6.30
N PHE A 5 8.00 -4.89 6.14
CA PHE A 5 7.10 -4.41 7.17
C PHE A 5 6.46 -5.56 7.98
N GLY A 6 6.97 -6.78 7.80
CA GLY A 6 6.40 -8.00 8.34
C GLY A 6 5.42 -8.69 7.37
N PRO A 7 5.25 -10.01 7.49
CA PRO A 7 4.29 -10.77 6.71
C PRO A 7 2.85 -10.44 7.13
N GLY A 8 1.95 -10.39 6.16
CA GLY A 8 0.51 -10.33 6.39
C GLY A 8 -0.09 -11.67 6.82
N SER A 9 -1.41 -11.72 6.80
CA SER A 9 -2.19 -12.94 7.05
C SER A 9 -3.44 -12.96 6.18
N GLY A 10 -3.93 -14.15 5.83
CA GLY A 10 -5.11 -14.33 4.99
C GLY A 10 -4.78 -14.46 3.50
N SER A 11 -5.71 -14.06 2.64
CA SER A 11 -5.53 -14.19 1.19
C SER A 11 -4.75 -13.04 0.60
N VAL A 12 -3.71 -13.35 -0.19
CA VAL A 12 -3.03 -12.35 -1.02
C VAL A 12 -3.92 -12.00 -2.21
N LEU A 13 -4.32 -10.73 -2.31
CA LEU A 13 -5.26 -10.27 -3.34
C LEU A 13 -4.59 -9.93 -4.68
N LEU A 14 -3.32 -9.52 -4.64
CA LEU A 14 -2.56 -9.02 -5.79
C LEU A 14 -1.18 -9.68 -5.84
N GLY A 15 -0.78 -10.18 -7.00
CA GLY A 15 0.53 -10.76 -7.24
C GLY A 15 1.15 -10.21 -8.53
N ALA A 16 2.48 -10.12 -8.55
CA ALA A 16 3.28 -9.63 -9.68
C ALA A 16 2.68 -8.36 -10.33
N VAL A 17 2.48 -7.32 -9.51
CA VAL A 17 1.93 -6.04 -9.96
C VAL A 17 2.99 -5.28 -10.77
N SER A 18 2.61 -4.83 -11.97
CA SER A 18 3.42 -4.02 -12.87
C SER A 18 2.64 -2.76 -13.27
N CYS A 19 3.07 -1.60 -12.78
CA CYS A 19 2.46 -0.30 -13.07
C CYS A 19 3.36 0.51 -14.03
N SER A 20 2.75 1.34 -14.87
CA SER A 20 3.43 2.38 -15.66
C SER A 20 3.84 3.59 -14.80
N GLY A 21 3.16 3.79 -13.66
CA GLY A 21 3.39 4.90 -12.73
C GLY A 21 2.41 6.06 -12.89
N SER A 22 1.46 5.97 -13.82
CA SER A 22 0.43 6.98 -14.08
C SER A 22 -0.97 6.55 -13.64
N GLU A 23 -1.11 5.32 -13.16
CA GLU A 23 -2.38 4.77 -12.70
C GLU A 23 -2.88 5.49 -11.44
N SER A 24 -4.20 5.65 -11.33
CA SER A 24 -4.81 6.27 -10.15
C SER A 24 -4.92 5.31 -8.95
N ALA A 25 -4.94 3.99 -9.20
CA ALA A 25 -4.95 2.97 -8.15
C ALA A 25 -4.19 1.70 -8.56
N LEU A 26 -3.68 0.96 -7.58
CA LEU A 26 -2.94 -0.29 -7.79
C LEU A 26 -3.76 -1.37 -8.53
N ARG A 27 -5.09 -1.35 -8.39
CA ARG A 27 -5.98 -2.27 -9.10
C ARG A 27 -6.03 -2.02 -10.60
N ASP A 28 -5.63 -0.84 -11.07
CA ASP A 28 -5.65 -0.48 -12.48
C ASP A 28 -4.35 -0.90 -13.20
N CYS A 29 -3.33 -1.29 -12.44
CA CYS A 29 -2.08 -1.82 -12.98
C CYS A 29 -2.25 -3.25 -13.54
N GLY A 30 -1.30 -3.63 -14.41
CA GLY A 30 -1.09 -5.02 -14.78
C GLY A 30 -0.80 -5.87 -13.54
N LYS A 31 -1.46 -7.02 -13.41
CA LYS A 31 -1.35 -7.90 -12.24
C LYS A 31 -1.68 -9.33 -12.63
N THR A 32 -1.07 -10.28 -11.94
CA THR A 32 -1.49 -11.68 -12.04
C THR A 32 -2.60 -11.95 -11.03
N VAL A 33 -3.67 -12.60 -11.47
CA VAL A 33 -4.75 -13.02 -10.56
C VAL A 33 -4.23 -14.18 -9.71
N VAL A 34 -4.17 -13.99 -8.39
CA VAL A 34 -3.61 -14.95 -7.42
C VAL A 34 -4.56 -16.14 -7.15
N LYS A 35 -5.38 -16.54 -8.12
CA LYS A 35 -6.48 -17.50 -7.88
C LYS A 35 -6.08 -18.96 -7.77
N GLN A 36 -4.85 -19.36 -8.13
CA GLN A 36 -4.44 -20.77 -8.13
C GLN A 36 -3.26 -21.11 -7.22
N TYR A 37 -2.47 -20.12 -6.78
CA TYR A 37 -1.36 -20.35 -5.86
C TYR A 37 -1.34 -19.22 -4.83
N SER A 38 -1.58 -19.57 -3.56
CA SER A 38 -1.43 -18.62 -2.47
C SER A 38 0.04 -18.21 -2.39
N ILE A 39 0.37 -16.99 -2.81
CA ILE A 39 1.72 -16.45 -2.67
C ILE A 39 2.04 -16.39 -1.17
N PRO A 40 3.16 -16.97 -0.71
CA PRO A 40 3.52 -16.90 0.70
C PRO A 40 3.77 -15.45 1.15
N HIS A 41 3.28 -15.09 2.34
CA HIS A 41 3.43 -13.74 2.91
C HIS A 41 4.89 -13.29 3.12
N VAL A 42 5.86 -14.21 3.03
CA VAL A 42 7.29 -13.86 3.02
C VAL A 42 7.68 -12.98 1.80
N TYR A 43 6.80 -12.88 0.80
CA TYR A 43 6.94 -12.04 -0.39
C TYR A 43 6.04 -10.81 -0.41
N ASP A 44 5.39 -10.48 0.71
CA ASP A 44 4.56 -9.28 0.78
C ASP A 44 5.38 -8.03 0.48
N ALA A 45 4.83 -7.17 -0.38
CA ALA A 45 5.42 -5.90 -0.76
C ALA A 45 4.86 -4.77 0.11
N GLY A 46 5.70 -3.77 0.42
CA GLY A 46 5.28 -2.55 1.10
C GLY A 46 6.05 -1.33 0.61
N VAL A 47 5.51 -0.14 0.88
CA VAL A 47 6.06 1.14 0.41
C VAL A 47 6.24 2.11 1.57
N ARG A 48 7.23 2.98 1.46
CA ARG A 48 7.40 4.13 2.34
C ARG A 48 7.21 5.41 1.54
N PHE A 49 6.27 6.25 1.96
CA PHE A 49 6.05 7.53 1.30
C PHE A 49 7.11 8.56 1.69
N SER A 50 7.58 9.35 0.73
CA SER A 50 8.52 10.47 0.96
C SER A 50 7.82 11.75 1.43
N GLY A 51 6.49 11.70 1.58
CA GLY A 51 5.66 12.85 1.88
C GLY A 51 6.12 13.61 3.10
N LYS A 52 6.26 14.93 2.93
CA LYS A 52 6.29 15.85 4.06
C LYS A 52 4.96 15.69 4.76
N ARG A 53 4.98 15.34 6.05
CA ARG A 53 3.81 15.55 6.90
C ARG A 53 3.58 17.06 6.86
N ASN A 54 2.59 17.51 6.10
CA ASN A 54 1.93 18.76 6.42
C ASN A 54 1.22 18.46 7.73
N ILE A 55 1.97 18.45 8.84
CA ILE A 55 1.41 18.76 10.14
C ILE A 55 0.90 20.17 9.90
N LEU A 56 -0.37 20.28 9.51
CA LEU A 56 -1.11 21.50 9.77
C LEU A 56 -0.78 21.77 11.23
N SER A 57 -0.08 22.88 11.46
CA SER A 57 0.12 23.44 12.79
C SER A 57 -1.14 23.21 13.62
N PRO A 58 -1.03 22.86 14.92
CA PRO A 58 -2.20 22.52 15.72
C PRO A 58 -3.26 23.59 15.52
N VAL A 59 -4.48 23.18 15.16
CA VAL A 59 -5.61 24.10 15.05
C VAL A 59 -5.88 24.63 16.46
N SER A 60 -5.25 25.75 16.79
CA SER A 60 -5.66 26.59 17.91
C SER A 60 -6.65 27.58 17.33
N SER A 61 -7.91 27.17 17.29
CA SER A 61 -9.02 28.06 16.99
C SER A 61 -10.12 27.72 17.97
N THR A 62 -9.96 28.20 19.21
CA THR A 62 -11.12 28.58 20.00
C THR A 62 -11.81 29.70 19.22
N GLU A 63 -12.99 29.43 18.67
CA GLU A 63 -14.02 30.45 18.57
C GLU A 63 -15.30 29.90 19.18
N GLU A 64 -15.64 30.54 20.28
CA GLU A 64 -16.88 30.51 21.01
C GLU A 64 -17.95 31.23 20.17
N ASN A 65 -19.09 30.57 19.94
CA ASN A 65 -20.40 31.21 19.95
C ASN A 65 -21.48 30.18 20.26
#